data_AF-A0AAV4WZQ7-F1
#
_entry.id   AF-A0AAV4WZQ7-F1
#
_cell.length_a   1.000
_cell.length_b   1.000
_cell.length_c   1.000
_cell.angle_alpha   90.00
_cell.angle_beta   90.00
_cell.angle_gamma   90.00
#
_symmetry.space_group_name_H-M   'P 1'
#
loop_
_entity.id
_entity.type
_entity.pdbx_description
1 polymer ?
#
loop_
_entity_poly.entity_id
_entity_poly.type
_entity_poly.pdbx_seq_one_letter_code
_entity_poly.pdbx_strand_id
1 'polypeptide(L)'
;MSLVNIRIFKMVEVTKSNFNEMMPLVEKAIKNSSFIAIDAEFTGLTVGGSNRFKLFDTVQEQYEKLKYRASSFIPCQIGLSMYTKCPNENSYAVETYVFYVCPCMIGSIDKTFMCQASSLTF
;
A
#
# COMPACT_ATOMS: atom_id res chain seq x y z
N MET A 1 -23.52 4.82 20.65
CA MET A 1 -22.17 4.41 20.22
C MET A 1 -21.44 5.70 19.82
N SER A 2 -20.56 6.25 20.67
CA SER A 2 -19.89 7.51 20.36
C SER A 2 -18.87 7.28 19.25
N LEU A 3 -18.90 8.12 18.21
CA LEU A 3 -17.92 8.07 17.13
C LEU A 3 -16.52 8.38 17.70
N VAL A 4 -15.52 7.60 17.28
CA VAL A 4 -14.11 7.88 17.56
C VAL A 4 -13.66 8.99 16.61
N ASN A 5 -13.07 10.05 17.15
CA ASN A 5 -12.58 11.16 16.33
C ASN A 5 -11.18 10.87 15.79
N ILE A 6 -10.97 11.08 14.49
CA ILE A 6 -9.65 10.95 13.86
C ILE A 6 -9.13 12.35 13.58
N ARG A 7 -7.93 12.66 14.10
CA ARG A 7 -7.22 13.92 13.83
C ARG A 7 -6.04 13.60 12.91
N ILE A 8 -6.11 14.08 11.67
CA ILE A 8 -4.98 13.99 10.73
C ILE A 8 -3.95 15.03 11.17
N PHE A 9 -2.78 14.58 11.58
CA PHE A 9 -1.70 15.45 12.05
C PHE A 9 -0.69 15.75 10.95
N LYS A 10 -0.42 14.77 10.08
CA LYS A 10 0.66 14.87 9.11
C LYS A 10 0.43 13.93 7.93
N MET A 11 0.69 14.41 6.73
CA MET A 11 0.83 13.60 5.52
C MET A 11 2.18 13.93 4.89
N VAL A 12 2.99 12.92 4.59
CA VAL A 12 4.34 13.08 4.05
C VAL A 12 4.52 12.20 2.83
N GLU A 13 4.94 12.81 1.73
CA GLU A 13 5.39 12.08 0.54
C GLU A 13 6.83 11.62 0.74
N VAL A 14 7.06 10.31 0.64
CA VAL A 14 8.37 9.69 0.72
C VAL A 14 8.77 9.25 -0.68
N THR A 15 9.78 9.92 -1.23
CA THR A 15 10.36 9.65 -2.54
C THR A 15 11.80 9.16 -2.37
N LYS A 16 12.44 8.79 -3.48
CA LYS A 16 13.84 8.38 -3.47
C LYS A 16 14.78 9.43 -2.84
N SER A 17 14.51 10.72 -3.01
CA SER A 17 15.41 11.78 -2.55
C SER A 17 15.39 12.01 -1.04
N ASN A 18 14.26 11.72 -0.38
CA ASN A 18 14.09 11.94 1.06
C ASN A 18 13.96 10.64 1.87
N PHE A 19 13.99 9.47 1.21
CA PHE A 19 13.79 8.17 1.86
C PHE A 19 14.66 7.97 3.10
N ASN A 20 15.97 8.18 2.99
CA ASN A 20 16.92 7.97 4.09
C ASN A 20 16.69 8.95 5.26
N GLU A 21 16.23 10.17 4.98
CA GLU A 21 15.93 11.17 6.00
C GLU A 21 14.62 10.85 6.72
N MET A 22 13.62 10.37 5.99
CA MET A 22 12.30 10.06 6.53
C MET A 22 12.26 8.73 7.28
N MET A 23 13.11 7.76 6.91
CA MET A 23 13.05 6.40 7.47
C MET A 23 13.12 6.35 9.01
N PRO A 24 13.99 7.09 9.72
CA PRO A 24 14.00 7.12 11.18
C PRO A 24 12.69 7.68 11.79
N LEU A 25 12.04 8.64 11.12
CA LEU A 25 10.77 9.20 11.55
C LEU A 25 9.63 8.20 11.36
N VAL A 26 9.62 7.52 10.22
CA VAL A 26 8.65 6.44 9.91
C VAL A 26 8.78 5.33 10.95
N GLU A 27 9.99 4.86 11.24
CA GLU A 27 10.22 3.81 12.25
C GLU A 27 9.75 4.23 13.64
N LYS A 28 9.99 5.49 14.03
CA LYS A 28 9.49 6.04 15.29
C LYS A 28 7.97 6.09 15.31
N ALA A 29 7.33 6.52 14.23
CA ALA A 29 5.88 6.57 14.11
C ALA A 29 5.26 5.15 14.21
N ILE A 30 5.87 4.16 13.55
CA ILE A 30 5.47 2.74 13.65
C ILE A 30 5.52 2.27 15.11
N LYS A 31 6.66 2.47 15.79
CA LYS A 31 6.85 2.03 17.18
C LYS A 31 5.86 2.65 18.17
N ASN A 32 5.44 3.88 17.92
CA ASN A 32 4.51 4.62 18.80
C ASN A 32 3.03 4.42 18.44
N SER A 33 2.74 3.87 17.26
CA SER A 33 1.38 3.65 16.81
C SER A 33 0.68 2.54 17.59
N SER A 34 -0.63 2.69 17.78
CA SER A 34 -1.51 1.66 18.32
C SER A 34 -1.90 0.64 17.25
N PHE A 35 -2.09 1.11 16.01
CA PHE A 35 -2.28 0.26 14.83
C PHE A 35 -1.88 1.04 13.57
N ILE A 36 -1.74 0.31 12.47
CA ILE A 36 -1.33 0.86 11.17
C ILE A 36 -2.37 0.44 10.12
N ALA A 37 -2.85 1.41 9.35
CA ALA A 37 -3.60 1.13 8.12
C ALA A 37 -2.64 1.18 6.93
N ILE A 38 -2.78 0.22 6.01
CA ILE A 38 -1.93 0.07 4.83
C ILE A 38 -2.84 0.06 3.61
N ASP A 39 -2.43 0.81 2.58
CA ASP A 39 -3.06 0.78 1.27
C ASP A 39 -1.98 0.87 0.18
N ALA A 40 -2.26 0.37 -1.02
CA ALA A 40 -1.28 0.38 -2.11
C ALA A 40 -1.94 0.59 -3.47
N GLU A 41 -1.32 1.45 -4.28
CA GLU A 41 -1.72 1.69 -5.65
C GLU A 41 -0.87 0.84 -6.59
N PHE A 42 -1.51 0.21 -7.58
CA PHE A 42 -0.87 -0.74 -8.49
C PHE A 42 -0.88 -0.24 -9.93
N THR A 43 0.09 -0.67 -10.72
CA THR A 43 0.13 -0.40 -12.17
C THR A 43 -0.99 -1.05 -12.96
N GLY A 44 -1.75 -1.94 -12.32
CA GLY A 44 -2.95 -2.57 -12.86
C GLY A 44 -3.56 -3.55 -11.88
N LEU A 45 -4.79 -4.01 -12.16
CA LEU A 45 -5.53 -4.91 -11.28
C LEU A 45 -5.91 -6.21 -11.99
N THR A 46 -6.16 -6.20 -13.29
CA THR A 46 -6.69 -7.35 -14.03
C THR A 46 -5.76 -7.78 -15.16
N VAL A 47 -5.49 -9.08 -15.21
CA VAL A 47 -4.92 -9.73 -16.40
C VAL A 47 -6.08 -10.41 -17.13
N GLY A 48 -6.03 -10.48 -18.47
CA GLY A 48 -7.16 -10.78 -19.36
C GLY A 48 -8.06 -11.99 -19.02
N GLY A 49 -9.11 -12.17 -19.83
CA GLY A 49 -10.36 -12.87 -19.47
C GLY A 49 -10.29 -14.28 -18.85
N SER A 50 -9.23 -15.06 -19.08
CA SER A 50 -9.05 -16.40 -18.48
C SER A 50 -8.75 -16.36 -16.99
N ASN A 51 -8.19 -15.26 -16.50
CA ASN A 51 -7.70 -15.14 -15.12
C ASN A 51 -8.66 -14.39 -14.18
N ARG A 52 -9.93 -14.27 -14.59
CA ARG A 52 -11.02 -13.80 -13.75
C ARG A 52 -11.53 -14.94 -12.86
N PHE A 53 -12.03 -14.57 -11.68
CA PHE A 53 -12.75 -15.50 -10.82
C PHE A 53 -14.00 -16.00 -11.54
N LYS A 54 -14.23 -17.30 -11.46
CA LYS A 54 -15.39 -18.00 -12.00
C LYS A 54 -16.25 -18.47 -10.84
N LEU A 55 -17.54 -18.65 -11.10
CA LEU A 55 -18.53 -19.03 -10.08
C LEU A 55 -18.19 -20.34 -9.35
N PHE A 56 -17.52 -21.27 -10.04
CA PHE A 56 -17.20 -22.60 -9.54
C PHE A 56 -15.72 -22.76 -9.16
N ASP A 57 -14.94 -21.67 -9.12
CA ASP A 57 -13.56 -21.76 -8.65
C ASP A 57 -13.54 -22.12 -7.16
N THR A 58 -12.72 -23.10 -6.80
CA THR A 58 -12.29 -23.35 -5.43
C THR A 58 -11.47 -22.18 -4.88
N VAL A 59 -11.33 -22.11 -3.55
CA VAL A 59 -10.48 -21.11 -2.89
C VAL A 59 -9.03 -21.16 -3.42
N GLN A 60 -8.53 -22.37 -3.71
CA GLN A 60 -7.18 -22.57 -4.25
C GLN A 60 -7.05 -21.99 -5.66
N GLU A 61 -8.02 -22.23 -6.55
CA GLU A 61 -8.00 -21.66 -7.91
C GLU A 61 -8.12 -20.13 -7.90
N GLN A 62 -8.92 -19.57 -6.99
CA GLN A 62 -8.99 -18.12 -6.81
C GLN A 62 -7.66 -17.55 -6.34
N TYR A 63 -6.99 -18.22 -5.38
CA TYR A 63 -5.66 -17.83 -4.92
C TYR A 63 -4.64 -17.85 -6.05
N GLU A 64 -4.61 -18.89 -6.88
CA GLU A 64 -3.66 -19.00 -7.99
C GLU A 64 -3.86 -17.89 -9.03
N LYS A 65 -5.12 -17.57 -9.35
CA LYS A 65 -5.46 -16.45 -10.23
C LYS A 65 -5.06 -15.11 -9.62
N LEU A 66 -5.32 -14.91 -8.33
CA LEU A 66 -4.96 -13.69 -7.61
C LEU A 66 -3.44 -13.52 -7.54
N LYS A 67 -2.71 -14.59 -7.21
CA LYS A 67 -1.25 -14.62 -7.19
C LYS A 67 -0.68 -14.22 -8.53
N TYR A 68 -1.19 -14.79 -9.63
CA TYR A 68 -0.75 -14.43 -10.98
C TYR A 68 -1.00 -12.94 -11.30
N ARG A 69 -2.17 -12.41 -10.93
CA ARG A 69 -2.48 -10.97 -11.11
C ARG A 69 -1.52 -10.10 -10.29
N ALA A 70 -1.38 -10.39 -9.00
CA ALA A 70 -0.54 -9.64 -8.07
C ALA A 70 0.95 -9.72 -8.41
N SER A 71 1.41 -10.77 -9.11
CA SER A 71 2.79 -10.88 -9.59
C SER A 71 3.02 -10.23 -10.96
N SER A 72 1.96 -9.93 -11.71
CA SER A 72 2.04 -9.32 -13.04
C SER A 72 2.11 -7.80 -12.99
N PHE A 73 1.49 -7.21 -11.96
CA PHE A 73 1.52 -5.77 -11.67
C PHE A 73 2.39 -5.52 -10.44
N ILE A 74 2.79 -4.27 -10.26
CA ILE A 74 3.61 -3.84 -9.13
C ILE A 74 2.90 -2.71 -8.38
N PRO A 75 3.15 -2.57 -7.07
CA PRO A 75 2.77 -1.36 -6.37
C PRO A 75 3.65 -0.20 -6.85
N CYS A 76 3.04 0.91 -7.27
CA CYS A 76 3.73 2.16 -7.56
C CYS A 76 3.68 3.14 -6.38
N GLN A 77 2.71 2.94 -5.46
CA GLN A 77 2.60 3.71 -4.24
C GLN A 77 2.20 2.81 -3.08
N ILE A 78 2.74 3.07 -1.88
CA ILE A 78 2.33 2.41 -0.63
C ILE A 78 2.02 3.49 0.40
N GLY A 79 0.77 3.56 0.86
CA GLY A 79 0.33 4.42 1.94
C GLY A 79 0.39 3.69 3.28
N LEU A 80 1.05 4.30 4.27
CA LEU A 80 1.06 3.85 5.66
C LEU A 80 0.46 4.95 6.54
N SER A 81 -0.59 4.64 7.30
CA SER A 81 -1.17 5.57 8.28
C SER A 81 -1.03 5.01 9.69
N MET A 82 -0.23 5.70 10.51
CA MET A 82 0.09 5.33 11.89
C MET A 82 -0.89 6.01 12.83
N TYR A 83 -1.73 5.24 13.51
CA TYR A 83 -2.73 5.75 14.43
C TYR A 83 -2.23 5.67 15.86
N THR A 84 -2.05 6.82 16.53
CA THR A 84 -1.63 6.89 17.93
C THR A 84 -2.80 7.34 18.79
N LYS A 85 -3.14 6.57 19.83
CA LYS A 85 -4.23 6.90 20.74
C LYS A 85 -3.90 8.17 21.54
N CYS A 86 -4.77 9.18 21.48
CA CYS A 86 -4.62 10.37 22.32
C CYS A 86 -4.95 10.03 23.77
N PRO A 87 -4.06 10.35 24.75
CA PRO A 87 -4.36 10.16 26.16
C PRO A 87 -5.61 10.96 26.56
N ASN A 88 -6.50 10.35 27.35
CA ASN A 88 -7.70 10.98 27.91
C ASN A 88 -8.75 11.47 26.90
N GLU A 89 -8.59 11.18 25.60
CA GLU A 89 -9.57 11.51 24.57
C GLU A 89 -10.07 10.27 23.84
N ASN A 90 -11.33 10.28 23.38
CA ASN A 90 -11.82 9.27 22.44
C ASN A 90 -11.39 9.58 20.99
N SER A 91 -10.11 9.85 20.78
CA SER A 91 -9.55 10.24 19.48
C SER A 91 -8.23 9.54 19.17
N TYR A 92 -7.85 9.55 17.90
CA TYR A 92 -6.53 9.12 17.42
C TYR A 92 -5.86 10.25 16.65
N ALA A 93 -4.56 10.42 16.86
CA ALA A 93 -3.68 11.21 16.02
C ALA A 93 -3.15 10.32 14.88
N VAL A 94 -3.14 10.83 13.65
CA VAL A 94 -2.70 10.07 12.47
C VAL A 94 -1.56 10.77 11.77
N GLU A 95 -0.49 10.02 11.55
CA GLU A 95 0.61 10.38 10.65
C GLU A 95 0.59 9.43 9.45
N THR A 96 0.47 9.99 8.24
CA THR A 96 0.42 9.22 7.00
C THR A 96 1.70 9.46 6.19
N TYR A 97 2.29 8.37 5.71
CA TYR A 97 3.46 8.36 4.85
C TYR A 97 3.10 7.67 3.53
N VAL A 98 3.37 8.35 2.42
CA VAL A 98 3.04 7.89 1.07
C VAL A 98 4.33 7.62 0.33
N PHE A 99 4.69 6.35 0.20
CA PHE A 99 5.93 5.91 -0.45
C PHE A 99 5.72 5.75 -1.94
N TYR A 100 6.49 6.47 -2.75
CA TYR A 100 6.55 6.27 -4.19
C TYR A 100 7.58 5.19 -4.52
N VAL A 101 7.10 4.04 -4.96
CA VAL A 101 7.92 2.86 -5.24
C VAL A 101 8.16 2.78 -6.74
N CYS A 102 9.43 2.89 -7.13
CA CYS A 102 9.85 2.73 -8.52
C CYS A 102 10.61 1.41 -8.68
N PRO A 103 10.28 0.58 -9.68
CA PRO A 103 11.08 -0.58 -10.02
C PRO A 103 12.52 -0.17 -10.28
N CYS A 104 13.44 -0.89 -9.66
CA CYS A 104 14.85 -0.79 -9.97
C CYS A 104 15.41 -2.19 -10.22
N MET A 105 16.39 -2.26 -11.12
CA MET A 105 17.21 -3.45 -11.28
C MET A 105 18.00 -3.68 -9.99
N ILE A 106 17.97 -4.91 -9.46
CA ILE A 106 18.72 -5.29 -8.27
C ILE A 106 19.72 -6.38 -8.67
N GLY A 107 21.00 -6.02 -8.76
CA GLY A 107 22.03 -6.92 -9.27
C GLY A 107 21.72 -7.35 -10.70
N SER A 108 21.59 -8.65 -10.96
CA SER A 108 21.22 -9.21 -12.27
C SER A 108 19.70 -9.42 -12.45
N ILE A 109 18.88 -9.02 -11.48
CA ILE A 109 17.43 -9.19 -11.53
C ILE A 109 16.82 -7.97 -12.22
N ASP A 110 16.36 -8.17 -13.45
CA ASP A 110 15.57 -7.22 -14.22
C ASP A 110 14.16 -7.78 -14.41
N LYS A 111 13.20 -7.29 -13.62
CA LYS A 111 11.81 -7.77 -13.63
C LYS A 111 10.98 -6.92 -14.58
N THR A 112 10.36 -7.57 -15.55
CA THR A 112 9.27 -6.98 -16.33
C THR A 112 7.96 -7.01 -15.53
N PHE A 113 7.14 -5.98 -15.69
CA PHE A 113 5.81 -5.88 -15.13
C PHE A 113 4.84 -5.31 -16.19
N MET A 114 3.55 -5.49 -15.96
CA MET A 114 2.48 -4.99 -16.83
C MET A 114 1.95 -3.65 -16.32
N CYS A 115 1.39 -2.88 -17.23
CA CYS A 115 0.60 -1.68 -16.94
C CYS A 115 -0.78 -1.83 -17.57
N GLN A 116 -1.83 -1.55 -16.80
CA GLN A 116 -3.20 -1.53 -17.28
C GLN A 116 -3.63 -0.08 -17.48
N ALA A 117 -3.88 0.31 -18.74
CA ALA A 117 -4.21 1.69 -19.08
C ALA A 117 -5.38 2.25 -18.25
N SER A 118 -6.45 1.48 -18.07
CA SER A 118 -7.62 1.91 -17.28
C SER A 118 -7.31 2.17 -15.81
N SER A 119 -6.30 1.49 -15.24
CA SER A 119 -5.86 1.71 -13.85
C SER A 119 -4.97 2.94 -13.73
N LEU A 120 -4.19 3.27 -14.77
CA LEU A 120 -3.34 4.46 -14.79
C LEU A 120 -4.12 5.75 -15.06
N THR A 121 -5.31 5.66 -15.66
CA THR A 121 -6.19 6.80 -15.94
C THR A 121 -7.23 7.07 -14.86
N PHE A 122 -7.37 6.17 -13.88
CA PHE A 122 -8.32 6.30 -12.77
C PHE A 122 -7.84 7.39 -11.81
#